data_AF-S6HR38-F1
#
_entry.id   AF-S6HR38-F1
#
_cell.length_a   1.000
_cell.length_b   1.000
_cell.length_c   1.000
_cell.angle_alpha   90.00
_cell.angle_beta   90.00
_cell.angle_gamma   90.00
#
_symmetry.space_group_name_H-M   'P 1'
#
loop_
_entity.id
_entity.type
_entity.pdbx_description
1 polymer ?
#
loop_
_entity_poly.entity_id
_entity_poly.type
_entity_poly.pdbx_seq_one_letter_code
_entity_poly.pdbx_strand_id
1 'polypeptide(L)'
;MTEKTNSDIKRTQVLKKQRHPLMSATDINHILLHGAQISLSKLRRAGSHSARIFYFAEIGVYLEVSLSSGSAITDDAREQLAEIHQQALSSLMDANKRESQLK
;
A
#
# COMPACT_ATOMS: atom_id res chain seq x y z
N MET A 1 -10.95 -17.97 41.90
CA MET A 1 -10.10 -16.83 41.50
C MET A 1 -8.66 -17.28 41.63
N THR A 2 -7.97 -17.57 40.53
CA THR A 2 -6.59 -18.09 40.54
C THR A 2 -5.62 -16.94 40.45
N GLU A 3 -4.89 -16.67 41.55
CA GLU A 3 -3.83 -15.68 41.61
C GLU A 3 -2.65 -16.13 40.73
N LYS A 4 -2.29 -15.32 39.74
CA LYS A 4 -1.10 -15.57 38.91
C LYS A 4 0.14 -15.30 39.74
N THR A 5 1.06 -16.25 39.78
CA THR A 5 2.29 -16.15 40.57
C THR A 5 3.25 -15.11 39.97
N ASN A 6 4.13 -14.54 40.80
CA ASN A 6 5.08 -13.48 40.41
C ASN A 6 6.02 -13.90 39.24
N SER A 7 6.23 -15.21 39.08
CA SER A 7 6.90 -15.83 37.93
C SER A 7 6.13 -15.67 36.61
N ASP A 8 4.80 -15.79 36.62
CA ASP A 8 3.95 -15.62 35.44
C ASP A 8 3.92 -14.16 34.98
N ILE A 9 3.92 -13.23 35.94
CA ILE A 9 3.98 -11.78 35.68
C ILE A 9 5.33 -11.42 35.05
N LYS A 10 6.44 -11.91 35.60
CA LYS A 10 7.79 -11.72 35.02
C LYS A 10 7.90 -12.34 33.62
N ARG A 11 7.38 -13.54 33.40
CA ARG A 11 7.41 -14.20 32.08
C ARG A 11 6.61 -13.42 31.04
N THR A 12 5.45 -12.88 31.42
CA THR A 12 4.62 -12.02 30.55
C THR A 12 5.30 -10.69 30.23
N GLN A 13 6.01 -10.10 31.19
CA GLN A 13 6.77 -8.86 30.98
C GLN A 13 8.01 -9.09 30.08
N VAL A 14 8.71 -10.21 30.24
CA VAL A 14 9.82 -10.59 29.35
C VAL A 14 9.31 -10.88 27.93
N LEU A 15 8.17 -11.56 27.76
CA LEU A 15 7.53 -11.76 26.45
C LEU A 15 7.02 -10.44 25.82
N LYS A 16 6.61 -9.46 26.63
CA LYS A 16 6.30 -8.10 26.14
C LYS A 16 7.56 -7.34 25.71
N LYS A 17 8.67 -7.53 26.43
CA LYS A 17 9.95 -6.85 26.17
C LYS A 17 10.75 -7.49 25.03
N GLN A 18 10.55 -8.78 24.76
CA GLN A 18 11.11 -9.52 23.62
C GLN A 18 10.29 -9.40 22.34
N ARG A 19 9.12 -8.76 22.37
CA ARG A 19 8.52 -8.19 21.16
C ARG A 19 9.30 -6.94 20.80
N HIS A 20 10.56 -7.11 20.41
CA HIS A 20 11.13 -6.25 19.39
C HIS A 20 10.29 -6.55 18.16
N PRO A 21 9.41 -5.63 17.70
CA PRO A 21 8.86 -5.81 16.37
C PRO A 21 10.08 -5.93 15.46
N LEU A 22 10.08 -6.90 14.54
CA LEU A 22 11.05 -6.95 13.47
C LEU A 22 10.81 -5.71 12.57
N MET A 23 11.12 -4.52 13.09
CA MET A 23 11.27 -3.31 12.33
C MET A 23 12.50 -3.54 11.46
N SER A 24 12.30 -3.97 10.21
CA SER A 24 13.15 -3.61 9.07
C SER A 24 12.77 -4.27 7.73
N ALA A 25 11.85 -5.27 7.67
CA ALA A 25 11.60 -5.99 6.41
C ALA A 25 10.13 -6.03 5.93
N THR A 26 9.18 -5.47 6.67
CA THR A 26 7.74 -5.56 6.31
C THR A 26 6.96 -4.36 6.85
N ASP A 27 7.46 -3.14 6.57
CA ASP A 27 6.66 -1.93 6.79
C ASP A 27 5.52 -1.89 5.76
N ILE A 28 4.28 -1.91 6.25
CA ILE A 28 3.09 -1.86 5.40
C ILE A 28 3.09 -0.62 4.50
N ASN A 29 3.60 0.51 4.98
CA ASN A 29 3.69 1.74 4.21
C ASN A 29 4.61 1.55 2.99
N HIS A 30 5.77 0.92 3.22
CA HIS A 30 6.71 0.58 2.16
C HIS A 30 6.10 -0.39 1.15
N ILE A 31 5.42 -1.44 1.60
CA ILE A 31 4.79 -2.43 0.72
C ILE A 31 3.76 -1.77 -0.21
N LEU A 32 2.88 -0.93 0.35
CA LEU A 32 1.84 -0.27 -0.42
C LEU A 32 2.42 0.76 -1.40
N LEU A 33 3.36 1.59 -0.96
CA LEU A 33 3.98 2.60 -1.80
C LEU A 33 4.76 1.97 -2.96
N HIS A 34 5.57 0.96 -2.68
CA HIS A 34 6.33 0.28 -3.74
C HIS A 34 5.42 -0.50 -4.68
N GLY A 35 4.37 -1.15 -4.17
CA GLY A 35 3.35 -1.77 -5.00
C GLY A 35 2.72 -0.77 -5.98
N ALA A 36 2.26 0.36 -5.46
CA ALA A 36 1.63 1.41 -6.27
C ALA A 36 2.60 2.00 -7.32
N GLN A 37 3.87 2.21 -6.97
CA GLN A 37 4.90 2.69 -7.90
C GLN A 37 5.20 1.67 -9.02
N ILE A 38 5.23 0.38 -8.69
CA ILE A 38 5.42 -0.70 -9.67
C ILE A 38 4.23 -0.73 -10.63
N SER A 39 3.00 -0.69 -10.12
CA SER A 39 1.79 -0.68 -10.95
C SER A 39 1.70 0.57 -11.82
N LEU A 40 2.09 1.74 -11.31
CA LEU A 40 2.19 2.97 -12.11
C LEU A 40 3.19 2.83 -13.25
N SER A 41 4.35 2.24 -12.96
CA SER A 41 5.37 1.96 -13.98
C SER A 41 4.87 0.99 -15.05
N LYS A 42 4.09 -0.03 -14.66
CA LYS A 42 3.46 -0.96 -15.59
C LYS A 42 2.36 -0.28 -16.42
N LEU A 43 1.53 0.57 -15.81
CA LEU A 43 0.52 1.36 -16.51
C LEU A 43 1.13 2.24 -17.61
N ARG A 44 2.22 2.95 -17.31
CA ARG A 44 2.92 3.83 -18.25
C ARG A 44 3.48 3.09 -19.48
N ARG A 45 3.81 1.79 -19.34
CA ARG A 45 4.35 0.96 -20.43
C ARG A 45 3.29 0.08 -21.11
N ALA A 46 2.08 0.00 -20.57
CA ALA A 46 1.06 -0.90 -21.08
C ALA A 46 0.55 -0.44 -22.46
N GLY A 47 0.74 -1.30 -23.47
CA GLY A 47 0.34 -1.03 -24.85
C GLY A 47 -1.14 -1.24 -25.15
N SER A 48 -1.86 -2.01 -24.33
CA SER A 48 -3.29 -2.26 -24.51
C SER A 48 -4.14 -1.50 -23.49
N HIS A 49 -5.33 -1.08 -23.92
CA HIS A 49 -6.30 -0.41 -23.05
C HIS A 49 -6.66 -1.26 -21.82
N SER A 50 -6.95 -2.55 -22.01
CA SER A 50 -7.30 -3.46 -20.91
C SER A 50 -6.19 -3.58 -19.87
N ALA A 51 -4.91 -3.63 -20.29
CA ALA A 51 -3.79 -3.68 -19.37
C ALA A 51 -3.65 -2.36 -18.57
N ARG A 52 -3.88 -1.21 -19.21
CA ARG A 52 -3.88 0.08 -18.50
C ARG A 52 -4.97 0.16 -17.45
N ILE A 53 -6.19 -0.30 -17.77
CA ILE A 53 -7.30 -0.36 -16.81
C ILE A 53 -6.97 -1.27 -15.63
N PHE A 54 -6.38 -2.44 -15.90
CA PHE A 54 -5.96 -3.38 -14.85
C PHE A 54 -4.97 -2.73 -13.87
N TYR A 55 -3.89 -2.12 -14.37
CA TYR A 55 -2.89 -1.49 -13.51
C TYR A 55 -3.42 -0.23 -12.82
N PHE A 56 -4.34 0.51 -13.45
CA PHE A 56 -5.02 1.63 -12.80
C PHE A 56 -5.86 1.16 -11.61
N ALA A 57 -6.63 0.08 -11.80
CA ALA A 57 -7.43 -0.51 -10.72
C ALA A 57 -6.55 -1.04 -9.57
N GLU A 58 -5.41 -1.69 -9.89
CA GLU A 58 -4.44 -2.15 -8.89
C GLU A 58 -3.90 -0.99 -8.04
N ILE A 59 -3.62 0.17 -8.64
CA ILE A 59 -3.22 1.38 -7.92
C ILE A 59 -4.34 1.88 -6.99
N GLY A 60 -5.59 1.85 -7.45
CA GLY A 60 -6.76 2.18 -6.63
C GLY A 60 -6.90 1.30 -5.40
N VAL A 61 -6.57 0.00 -5.50
CA VAL A 61 -6.58 -0.93 -4.36
C VAL A 61 -5.61 -0.49 -3.26
N TYR A 62 -4.38 -0.06 -3.61
CA TYR A 62 -3.43 0.40 -2.60
C TYR A 62 -3.93 1.64 -1.86
N LEU A 63 -4.56 2.59 -2.57
CA LEU A 63 -5.17 3.77 -1.95
C LEU A 63 -6.34 3.37 -1.03
N GLU A 64 -7.22 2.47 -1.45
CA GLU A 64 -8.34 2.02 -0.63
C GLU A 64 -7.88 1.31 0.65
N VAL A 65 -6.86 0.44 0.54
CA VAL A 65 -6.25 -0.20 1.72
C VAL A 65 -5.68 0.86 2.67
N SER A 66 -5.10 1.93 2.13
CA SER A 66 -4.61 3.04 2.96
C SER A 66 -5.70 3.61 3.87
N LEU A 67 -6.92 3.76 3.36
CA LEU A 67 -8.06 4.34 4.08
C LEU A 67 -8.65 3.41 5.15
N SER A 68 -8.22 2.15 5.22
CA SER A 68 -8.73 1.18 6.19
C SER A 68 -8.27 1.51 7.62
N SER A 69 -9.21 1.61 8.55
CA SER A 69 -8.96 1.84 9.98
C SER A 69 -8.10 0.75 10.61
N GLY A 70 -7.13 1.14 11.44
CA GLY A 70 -6.31 0.19 12.23
C GLY A 70 -5.15 -0.47 11.46
N SER A 71 -4.86 -0.03 10.24
CA SER A 71 -3.86 -0.61 9.34
C SER A 71 -2.40 -0.18 9.61
N ALA A 72 -2.15 0.65 10.62
CA ALA A 72 -0.83 1.27 10.90
C ALA A 72 -0.22 2.03 9.69
N ILE A 73 -1.08 2.48 8.76
CA ILE A 73 -0.68 3.26 7.59
C ILE A 73 -0.59 4.73 7.97
N THR A 74 0.56 5.34 7.68
CA THR A 74 0.83 6.75 8.00
C THR A 74 0.09 7.68 7.04
N ASP A 75 -0.15 8.92 7.49
CA ASP A 75 -0.77 9.94 6.65
C ASP A 75 0.13 10.32 5.46
N ASP A 76 1.45 10.36 5.67
CA ASP A 76 2.42 10.56 4.57
C ASP A 76 2.31 9.48 3.49
N ALA A 77 2.14 8.21 3.88
CA ALA A 77 1.97 7.13 2.92
C ALA A 77 0.63 7.23 2.20
N ARG A 78 -0.42 7.63 2.91
CA ARG A 78 -1.76 7.86 2.35
C ARG A 78 -1.75 8.99 1.31
N GLU A 79 -1.07 10.09 1.61
CA GLU A 79 -0.92 11.23 0.69
C GLU A 79 -0.13 10.83 -0.55
N GLN A 80 1.00 10.16 -0.39
CA GLN A 80 1.78 9.64 -1.51
C GLN A 80 0.99 8.64 -2.37
N LEU A 81 0.18 7.76 -1.77
CA LEU A 81 -0.70 6.86 -2.52
C LEU A 81 -1.77 7.62 -3.31
N ALA A 82 -2.30 8.71 -2.74
CA ALA A 82 -3.24 9.58 -3.44
C ALA A 82 -2.58 10.30 -4.63
N GLU A 83 -1.35 10.80 -4.46
CA GLU A 83 -0.57 11.39 -5.54
C GLU A 83 -0.27 10.38 -6.66
N ILE A 84 0.15 9.16 -6.32
CA ILE A 84 0.39 8.08 -7.29
C ILE A 84 -0.90 7.76 -8.06
N HIS A 85 -2.04 7.71 -7.38
CA HIS A 85 -3.34 7.49 -8.01
C HIS A 85 -3.70 8.63 -8.98
N GLN A 86 -3.46 9.89 -8.63
CA GLN A 86 -3.65 11.03 -9.53
C GLN A 86 -2.74 10.96 -10.77
N GLN A 87 -1.46 10.61 -10.58
CA GLN A 87 -0.53 10.40 -11.69
C GLN A 87 -0.97 9.26 -12.62
N ALA A 88 -1.52 8.19 -12.05
CA ALA A 88 -2.06 7.06 -12.79
C ALA A 88 -3.28 7.47 -13.63
N LEU A 89 -4.19 8.26 -13.05
CA LEU A 89 -5.35 8.80 -13.75
C LEU A 89 -4.94 9.66 -14.94
N SER A 90 -4.01 10.60 -14.73
CA SER A 90 -3.49 11.43 -15.83
C SER A 90 -2.89 10.56 -16.94
N SER A 91 -2.03 9.60 -16.59
CA SER A 91 -1.37 8.71 -17.54
C SER A 91 -2.37 7.88 -18.35
N LEU A 92 -3.42 7.38 -17.70
CA LEU A 92 -4.50 6.62 -18.35
C LEU A 92 -5.28 7.51 -19.33
N MET A 93 -5.66 8.72 -18.90
CA MET A 93 -6.42 9.65 -19.73
C MET A 93 -5.62 10.12 -20.95
N ASP A 94 -4.32 10.39 -20.79
CA ASP A 94 -3.45 10.78 -21.89
C ASP A 94 -3.24 9.64 -22.90
N ALA A 95 -3.15 8.39 -22.43
CA ALA A 95 -3.13 7.23 -23.32
C ALA A 95 -4.45 7.07 -24.09
N ASN A 96 -5.60 7.25 -23.42
CA ASN A 96 -6.91 7.15 -24.07
C ASN A 96 -7.14 8.25 -25.11
N LYS A 97 -6.71 9.49 -24.83
CA LYS A 97 -6.73 10.60 -25.80
C LYS A 97 -5.91 10.26 -27.04
N ARG A 98 -4.68 9.75 -26.86
CA ARG A 98 -3.81 9.35 -27.97
C ARG A 98 -4.43 8.24 -28.81
N GLU A 99 -4.99 7.21 -28.19
CA GLU A 99 -5.68 6.14 -28.91
C GLU A 99 -6.91 6.63 -29.68
N SER A 100 -7.64 7.60 -29.14
CA SER A 100 -8.79 8.19 -29.83
C SER A 100 -8.38 9.03 -31.04
N GLN A 101 -7.17 9.59 -31.07
CA GLN A 101 -6.66 10.38 -32.20
C GLN A 101 -6.04 9.51 -33.30
N LEU A 102 -5.71 8.25 -33.00
CA LEU A 102 -5.15 7.28 -33.93
C LEU A 102 -6.23 6.47 -34.67
N LYS A 103 -7.50 6.59 -34.25
CA LYS A 103 -8.67 5.99 -34.89
C LYS A 103 -9.32 6.97 -35.85
#